data_AF-A0A1X7US08-F1
#
_entry.id   AF-A0A1X7US08-F1
#
_cell.length_a   1.000
_cell.length_b   1.000
_cell.length_c   1.000
_cell.angle_alpha   90.00
_cell.angle_beta   90.00
_cell.angle_gamma   90.00
#
_symmetry.space_group_name_H-M   'P 1'
#
loop_
_entity.id
_entity.type
_entity.pdbx_description
1 polymer ?
#
loop_
_entity_poly.entity_id
_entity_poly.type
_entity_poly.pdbx_seq_one_letter_code
_entity_poly.pdbx_strand_id
1 'polypeptide(L)'
;LRYYQSGGVRVCGRATSSVGSCTSVQFPSNGISYSQICGRVTGYQYASVDAIGSNQNNHNNLNGDYVDGVSITRGSPRQHVWTLMASDGGKCPCATGSSIQVQSFIGSHYFCESGTYNGHWQYQLHTSNALWDGQGCGSLEVPCCNVSPWFHRNYGSTTTTDYIELRVCGDEGTSNEDNPVSYYEIYVK
;
A
#
# COMPACT_ATOMS: atom_id res chain seq x y z
N LEU A 1 0.41 16.67 -1.91
CA LEU A 1 0.97 15.56 -2.71
C LEU A 1 2.29 16.02 -3.31
N ARG A 2 3.29 15.14 -3.38
CA ARG A 2 4.55 15.37 -4.08
C ARG A 2 4.47 14.73 -5.46
N TYR A 3 4.84 15.50 -6.48
CA TYR A 3 4.88 14.99 -7.86
C TYR A 3 6.25 14.40 -8.15
N TYR A 4 6.28 13.21 -8.76
CA TYR A 4 7.50 12.60 -9.27
C TYR A 4 7.38 12.36 -10.76
N GLN A 5 8.47 12.62 -11.47
CA GLN A 5 8.60 12.35 -12.89
C GLN A 5 10.01 11.86 -13.21
N SER A 6 10.10 10.66 -13.77
CA SER A 6 11.35 10.06 -14.25
C SER A 6 11.02 8.97 -15.28
N GLY A 7 11.89 8.76 -16.28
CA GLY A 7 11.73 7.65 -17.23
C GLY A 7 10.37 7.60 -17.98
N GLY A 8 9.67 8.74 -18.12
CA GLY A 8 8.32 8.80 -18.70
C GLY A 8 7.17 8.46 -17.73
N VAL A 9 7.48 7.99 -16.53
CA VAL A 9 6.51 7.76 -15.44
C VAL A 9 6.18 9.07 -14.75
N ARG A 10 4.89 9.27 -14.45
CA ARG A 10 4.35 10.44 -13.73
C ARG A 10 3.42 9.95 -12.64
N VAL A 11 3.77 10.22 -11.38
CA VAL A 11 3.10 9.67 -10.21
C VAL A 11 2.98 10.71 -9.10
N CYS A 12 2.02 10.51 -8.19
CA CYS A 12 1.78 11.38 -7.06
C CYS A 12 1.98 10.63 -5.75
N GLY A 13 2.91 11.10 -4.93
CA GLY A 13 3.19 10.59 -3.59
C GLY A 13 2.64 11.49 -2.48
N ARG A 14 3.06 11.23 -1.26
CA ARG A 14 2.59 11.94 -0.07
C ARG A 14 2.94 13.43 -0.13
N ALA A 15 2.20 14.27 0.60
CA ALA A 15 2.66 15.63 0.84
C ALA A 15 4.03 15.62 1.51
N THR A 16 4.92 16.55 1.11
CA THR A 16 6.29 16.60 1.64
C THR A 16 6.27 16.67 3.16
N SER A 17 6.95 15.72 3.79
CA SER A 17 7.05 15.59 5.24
C SER A 17 8.46 15.14 5.62
N SER A 18 8.96 15.61 6.76
CA SER A 18 10.20 15.17 7.39
C SER A 18 10.00 14.02 8.39
N VAL A 19 8.75 13.60 8.60
CA VAL A 19 8.34 12.50 9.47
C VAL A 19 7.34 11.61 8.73
N GLY A 20 7.02 10.46 9.30
CA GLY A 20 5.94 9.62 8.83
C GLY A 20 4.60 10.36 8.69
N SER A 21 3.84 10.01 7.67
CA SER A 21 2.61 10.70 7.29
C SER A 21 1.77 9.88 6.32
N CYS A 22 0.50 10.27 6.21
CA CYS A 22 -0.37 9.81 5.13
C CYS A 22 -1.00 10.98 4.40
N THR A 23 -1.24 10.81 3.10
CA THR A 23 -2.17 11.65 2.33
C THR A 23 -3.34 10.80 1.87
N SER A 24 -4.57 11.28 2.03
CA SER A 24 -5.77 10.50 1.72
C SER A 24 -6.74 11.20 0.78
N VAL A 25 -7.56 10.38 0.13
CA VAL A 25 -8.75 10.79 -0.61
C VAL A 25 -9.91 9.91 -0.18
N GLN A 26 -11.09 10.51 -0.01
CA GLN A 26 -12.32 9.79 0.31
C GLN A 26 -13.24 9.77 -0.91
N PHE A 27 -13.83 8.61 -1.15
CA PHE A 27 -14.83 8.37 -2.17
C PHE A 27 -16.17 8.15 -1.46
N PRO A 28 -17.08 9.13 -1.50
CA PRO A 28 -18.40 8.97 -0.89
C PRO A 28 -19.18 7.88 -1.63
N SER A 29 -19.91 7.04 -0.88
CA SER A 29 -20.80 6.04 -1.47
C SER A 29 -21.97 6.64 -2.22
N ASN A 30 -22.33 7.91 -1.92
CA ASN A 30 -23.52 8.59 -2.42
C ASN A 30 -24.81 7.78 -2.20
N GLY A 31 -24.89 7.06 -1.07
CA GLY A 31 -26.05 6.24 -0.71
C GLY A 31 -26.09 4.87 -1.38
N ILE A 32 -25.10 4.53 -2.21
CA ILE A 32 -24.95 3.19 -2.78
C ILE A 32 -24.54 2.23 -1.66
N SER A 33 -25.40 1.27 -1.38
CA SER A 33 -25.12 0.21 -0.41
C SER A 33 -24.28 -0.89 -1.06
N TYR A 34 -23.27 -1.39 -0.35
CA TYR A 34 -22.38 -2.44 -0.83
C TYR A 34 -21.98 -3.41 0.28
N SER A 35 -21.69 -4.67 -0.08
CA SER A 35 -21.08 -5.68 0.79
C SER A 35 -19.76 -6.22 0.26
N GLN A 36 -19.32 -5.80 -0.92
CA GLN A 36 -18.02 -6.18 -1.47
C GLN A 36 -17.26 -4.98 -2.00
N ILE A 37 -15.94 -5.04 -1.91
CA ILE A 37 -15.02 -4.06 -2.49
C ILE A 37 -13.93 -4.84 -3.23
N CYS A 38 -13.67 -4.50 -4.48
CA CYS A 38 -12.50 -5.02 -5.20
C CYS A 38 -11.85 -3.94 -6.05
N GLY A 39 -10.63 -4.19 -6.50
CA GLY A 39 -9.89 -3.21 -7.29
C GLY A 39 -8.43 -3.54 -7.39
N ARG A 40 -7.64 -2.59 -7.90
CA ARG A 40 -6.19 -2.65 -7.92
C ARG A 40 -5.60 -1.25 -7.85
N VAL A 41 -4.35 -1.17 -7.43
CA VAL A 41 -3.57 0.07 -7.33
C VAL A 41 -2.22 -0.19 -7.98
N THR A 42 -1.68 0.79 -8.71
CA THR A 42 -0.33 0.72 -9.27
C THR A 42 0.48 1.89 -8.74
N GLY A 43 1.57 1.57 -8.05
CA GLY A 43 2.49 2.55 -7.48
C GLY A 43 3.92 2.31 -7.96
N TYR A 44 4.85 3.05 -7.38
CA TYR A 44 6.28 2.89 -7.60
C TYR A 44 7.01 3.12 -6.29
N GLN A 45 8.13 2.44 -6.11
CA GLN A 45 9.00 2.65 -4.96
C GLN A 45 9.84 3.91 -5.16
N TYR A 46 9.93 4.73 -4.12
CA TYR A 46 10.96 5.75 -3.98
C TYR A 46 11.81 5.43 -2.76
N ALA A 47 13.12 5.23 -2.97
CA ALA A 47 14.09 4.99 -1.91
C ALA A 47 13.74 3.79 -0.99
N SER A 48 13.82 3.94 0.34
CA SER A 48 14.10 2.82 1.26
C SER A 48 12.89 2.10 1.86
N VAL A 49 11.75 2.07 1.17
CA VAL A 49 10.46 1.59 1.71
C VAL A 49 10.55 0.21 2.37
N ASP A 50 9.87 0.05 3.51
CA ASP A 50 10.12 -1.06 4.41
C ASP A 50 8.88 -1.93 4.78
N ALA A 51 7.81 -1.78 3.99
CA ALA A 51 6.50 -2.40 4.14
C ALA A 51 5.77 -1.97 5.42
N ILE A 52 5.91 -2.74 6.49
CA ILE A 52 5.22 -2.50 7.77
C ILE A 52 6.23 -2.48 8.92
N GLY A 53 7.34 -1.75 8.77
CA GLY A 53 8.43 -1.67 9.73
C GLY A 53 8.00 -1.82 11.20
N SER A 54 8.65 -2.74 11.93
CA SER A 54 8.19 -3.16 13.27
C SER A 54 8.60 -2.23 14.41
N ASN A 55 9.44 -1.22 14.14
CA ASN A 55 10.07 -0.38 15.17
C ASN A 55 9.42 1.00 15.31
N GLN A 56 8.19 1.14 14.82
CA GLN A 56 7.52 2.44 14.65
C GLN A 56 6.34 2.60 15.61
N ASN A 57 6.17 3.81 16.17
CA ASN A 57 5.14 4.11 17.18
C ASN A 57 3.71 3.88 16.67
N ASN A 58 3.47 4.07 15.38
CA ASN A 58 2.15 3.93 14.76
C ASN A 58 1.91 2.58 14.09
N HIS A 59 2.85 1.63 14.20
CA HIS A 59 2.77 0.32 13.55
C HIS A 59 1.45 -0.41 13.83
N ASN A 60 0.90 -0.31 15.06
CA ASN A 60 -0.36 -0.96 15.44
C ASN A 60 -1.60 -0.05 15.37
N ASN A 61 -1.49 1.09 14.69
CA ASN A 61 -2.54 2.10 14.64
C ASN A 61 -3.08 2.25 13.21
N LEU A 62 -4.27 1.70 12.93
CA LEU A 62 -4.96 1.85 11.64
C LEU A 62 -5.15 3.32 11.24
N ASN A 63 -5.23 4.25 12.20
CA ASN A 63 -5.35 5.67 11.92
C ASN A 63 -4.01 6.37 11.68
N GLY A 64 -2.90 5.71 11.99
CA GLY A 64 -1.56 6.19 11.74
C GLY A 64 -1.07 5.87 10.33
N ASP A 65 0.21 6.12 10.17
CA ASP A 65 1.14 5.83 9.07
C ASP A 65 1.80 4.47 9.27
N TYR A 66 1.00 3.43 9.52
CA TYR A 66 1.48 2.10 9.89
C TYR A 66 2.15 1.29 8.76
N VAL A 67 2.19 1.84 7.55
CA VAL A 67 2.62 1.15 6.33
C VAL A 67 3.29 2.14 5.38
N ASP A 68 4.40 1.72 4.80
CA ASP A 68 4.93 2.24 3.55
C ASP A 68 4.15 1.65 2.40
N GLY A 69 3.18 2.41 1.88
CA GLY A 69 2.26 1.86 0.91
C GLY A 69 0.91 2.54 0.86
N VAL A 70 -0.10 1.75 0.47
CA VAL A 70 -1.48 2.19 0.35
C VAL A 70 -2.35 1.46 1.37
N SER A 71 -3.02 2.23 2.22
CA SER A 71 -4.05 1.76 3.14
C SER A 71 -5.43 2.09 2.57
N ILE A 72 -6.22 1.06 2.24
CA ILE A 72 -7.62 1.21 1.84
C ILE A 72 -8.47 0.92 3.08
N THR A 73 -9.36 1.85 3.40
CA THR A 73 -10.24 1.76 4.57
C THR A 73 -11.66 2.21 4.24
N ARG A 74 -12.60 1.99 5.16
CA ARG A 74 -13.97 2.50 5.03
C ARG A 74 -14.53 3.03 6.34
N GLY A 75 -15.45 3.98 6.22
CA GLY A 75 -16.32 4.42 7.31
C GLY A 75 -15.63 5.21 8.41
N SER A 76 -16.44 5.64 9.39
CA SER A 76 -16.01 6.31 10.61
C SER A 76 -16.78 5.73 11.81
N PRO A 77 -16.13 4.99 12.74
CA PRO A 77 -14.69 4.80 12.86
C PRO A 77 -14.09 4.02 11.68
N ARG A 78 -12.81 4.31 11.38
CA ARG A 78 -12.07 3.72 10.25
C ARG A 78 -11.99 2.20 10.39
N GLN A 79 -12.35 1.47 9.34
CA GLN A 79 -12.26 0.01 9.24
C GLN A 79 -11.33 -0.40 8.11
N HIS A 80 -10.52 -1.43 8.32
CA HIS A 80 -9.58 -1.94 7.32
C HIS A 80 -10.30 -2.59 6.14
N VAL A 81 -9.85 -2.28 4.91
CA VAL A 81 -10.31 -2.91 3.67
C VAL A 81 -9.17 -3.60 2.93
N TRP A 82 -7.99 -3.01 2.82
CA TRP A 82 -6.82 -3.69 2.23
C TRP A 82 -5.55 -2.90 2.53
N THR A 83 -4.40 -3.56 2.56
CA THR A 83 -3.09 -2.90 2.61
C THR A 83 -2.25 -3.32 1.41
N LEU A 84 -1.73 -2.37 0.63
CA LEU A 84 -0.70 -2.63 -0.38
C LEU A 84 0.62 -2.10 0.16
N MET A 85 1.59 -2.98 0.41
CA MET A 85 2.85 -2.66 1.07
C MET A 85 3.96 -2.54 0.03
N ALA A 86 4.73 -1.47 0.07
CA ALA A 86 5.95 -1.28 -0.71
C ALA A 86 7.14 -1.74 0.13
N SER A 87 8.01 -2.60 -0.41
CA SER A 87 9.16 -3.15 0.32
C SER A 87 10.46 -3.02 -0.46
N ASP A 88 11.61 -3.19 0.20
CA ASP A 88 12.92 -3.40 -0.41
C ASP A 88 13.34 -4.88 -0.35
N GLY A 89 12.71 -5.71 -1.18
CA GLY A 89 13.16 -7.06 -1.59
C GLY A 89 13.16 -8.17 -0.53
N GLY A 90 12.86 -7.88 0.73
CA GLY A 90 12.81 -8.90 1.79
C GLY A 90 11.99 -8.55 3.02
N LYS A 91 11.46 -7.32 3.11
CA LYS A 91 10.64 -6.89 4.25
C LYS A 91 9.14 -7.15 4.03
N CYS A 92 8.77 -7.81 2.94
CA CYS A 92 7.41 -8.29 2.79
C CYS A 92 7.10 -9.40 3.81
N PRO A 93 5.93 -9.37 4.48
CA PRO A 93 5.54 -10.44 5.40
C PRO A 93 5.39 -11.81 4.73
N CYS A 94 5.05 -11.83 3.44
CA CYS A 94 4.95 -13.04 2.63
C CYS A 94 6.28 -13.52 2.03
N ALA A 95 7.37 -12.76 2.19
CA ALA A 95 8.65 -13.13 1.59
C ALA A 95 9.22 -14.42 2.22
N THR A 96 9.98 -15.18 1.43
CA THR A 96 10.62 -16.41 1.87
C THR A 96 11.58 -16.13 3.02
N GLY A 97 11.34 -16.76 4.18
CA GLY A 97 12.15 -16.58 5.38
C GLY A 97 11.82 -15.31 6.18
N SER A 98 10.76 -14.57 5.83
CA SER A 98 10.31 -13.40 6.58
C SER A 98 9.82 -13.79 7.98
N SER A 99 10.24 -13.02 8.98
CA SER A 99 9.77 -13.13 10.37
C SER A 99 8.75 -12.03 10.73
N ILE A 100 8.46 -11.13 9.79
CA ILE A 100 7.61 -9.96 10.02
C ILE A 100 6.18 -10.41 10.29
N GLN A 101 5.65 -9.99 11.44
CA GLN A 101 4.29 -10.28 11.84
C GLN A 101 3.35 -9.19 11.33
N VAL A 102 2.34 -9.60 10.59
CA VAL A 102 1.29 -8.69 10.12
C VAL A 102 0.39 -8.29 11.29
N GLN A 103 0.03 -7.02 11.34
CA GLN A 103 -0.88 -6.50 12.36
C GLN A 103 -2.25 -7.20 12.27
N SER A 104 -2.87 -7.40 13.44
CA SER A 104 -4.13 -8.14 13.56
C SER A 104 -5.27 -7.55 12.71
N PHE A 105 -5.31 -6.22 12.55
CA PHE A 105 -6.35 -5.57 11.74
C PHE A 105 -6.16 -5.75 10.22
N ILE A 106 -4.95 -6.06 9.75
CA ILE A 106 -4.68 -6.36 8.34
C ILE A 106 -5.02 -7.82 8.05
N GLY A 107 -4.53 -8.72 8.90
CA GLY A 107 -4.69 -10.17 8.74
C GLY A 107 -4.12 -10.66 7.40
N SER A 108 -4.87 -11.52 6.70
CA SER A 108 -4.45 -12.08 5.40
C SER A 108 -4.70 -11.17 4.21
N HIS A 109 -5.04 -9.91 4.45
CA HIS A 109 -5.60 -9.08 3.40
C HIS A 109 -4.71 -7.91 3.01
N TYR A 110 -3.59 -8.30 2.45
CA TYR A 110 -2.60 -7.40 1.96
C TYR A 110 -2.01 -7.94 0.66
N PHE A 111 -1.33 -7.05 -0.03
CA PHE A 111 -0.42 -7.38 -1.11
C PHE A 111 0.91 -6.69 -0.78
N CYS A 112 2.05 -7.31 -1.05
CA CYS A 112 3.36 -6.71 -0.79
C CYS A 112 4.30 -6.99 -1.93
N GLU A 113 5.04 -5.96 -2.36
CA GLU A 113 5.97 -6.08 -3.48
C GLU A 113 7.07 -5.01 -3.38
N SER A 114 8.22 -5.29 -3.99
CA SER A 114 9.35 -4.40 -4.11
C SER A 114 9.49 -3.85 -5.52
N GLY A 115 9.82 -2.56 -5.60
CA GLY A 115 10.19 -1.90 -6.85
C GLY A 115 11.67 -2.12 -7.20
N THR A 116 12.41 -2.83 -6.33
CA THR A 116 13.84 -3.10 -6.45
C THR A 116 14.17 -4.58 -6.30
N TYR A 117 15.18 -5.05 -7.02
CA TYR A 117 15.68 -6.41 -6.87
C TYR A 117 16.65 -6.49 -5.68
N ASN A 118 16.44 -7.48 -4.81
CA ASN A 118 17.34 -7.82 -3.68
C ASN A 118 17.58 -6.67 -2.66
N GLY A 119 16.64 -5.74 -2.51
CA GLY A 119 16.71 -4.67 -1.52
C GLY A 119 17.72 -3.55 -1.83
N HIS A 120 18.25 -3.51 -3.05
CA HIS A 120 19.13 -2.43 -3.49
C HIS A 120 18.31 -1.22 -3.94
N TRP A 121 18.02 -0.32 -3.02
CA TRP A 121 17.38 0.96 -3.30
C TRP A 121 18.40 2.09 -3.45
N GLN A 122 17.97 3.17 -4.11
CA GLN A 122 18.69 4.43 -4.22
C GLN A 122 17.70 5.58 -3.97
N TYR A 123 18.20 6.79 -3.67
CA TYR A 123 17.36 7.99 -3.52
C TYR A 123 16.78 8.47 -4.86
N GLN A 124 15.95 7.65 -5.48
CA GLN A 124 15.32 7.88 -6.78
C GLN A 124 13.98 7.16 -6.87
N LEU A 125 13.20 7.52 -7.89
CA LEU A 125 12.00 6.78 -8.27
C LEU A 125 12.40 5.56 -9.10
N HIS A 126 12.07 4.37 -8.62
CA HIS A 126 12.33 3.11 -9.32
C HIS A 126 11.21 2.84 -10.34
N THR A 127 11.42 3.24 -11.59
CA THR A 127 10.38 3.21 -12.64
C THR A 127 10.37 1.93 -13.48
N SER A 128 11.36 1.05 -13.33
CA SER A 128 11.48 -0.18 -14.12
C SER A 128 10.62 -1.33 -13.60
N ASN A 129 10.24 -1.31 -12.32
CA ASN A 129 9.34 -2.28 -11.72
C ASN A 129 8.22 -1.52 -11.01
N ALA A 130 6.99 -1.66 -11.49
CA ALA A 130 5.86 -1.06 -10.81
C ALA A 130 5.55 -1.85 -9.54
N LEU A 131 4.99 -1.17 -8.55
CA LEU A 131 4.49 -1.82 -7.35
C LEU A 131 3.04 -2.26 -7.56
N TRP A 132 2.75 -3.41 -6.98
CA TRP A 132 1.44 -4.01 -6.84
C TRP A 132 0.81 -4.47 -8.15
N ASP A 133 1.65 -4.94 -9.07
CA ASP A 133 1.24 -5.55 -10.33
C ASP A 133 1.53 -7.07 -10.37
N GLY A 134 2.26 -7.60 -9.38
CA GLY A 134 2.61 -9.01 -9.28
C GLY A 134 3.67 -9.44 -10.30
N GLN A 135 4.48 -8.50 -10.79
CA GLN A 135 5.49 -8.73 -11.81
C GLN A 135 6.88 -8.27 -11.35
N GLY A 136 7.90 -8.82 -12.01
CA GLY A 136 9.28 -8.39 -11.76
C GLY A 136 9.77 -8.69 -10.34
N CYS A 137 9.21 -9.70 -9.68
CA CYS A 137 9.51 -10.01 -8.29
C CYS A 137 10.85 -10.74 -8.13
N GLY A 138 11.57 -10.39 -7.07
CA GLY A 138 12.80 -11.08 -6.69
C GLY A 138 12.55 -12.51 -6.19
N SER A 139 13.61 -13.31 -6.08
CA SER A 139 13.50 -14.71 -5.62
C SER A 139 12.90 -14.86 -4.22
N LEU A 140 13.06 -13.84 -3.35
CA LEU A 140 12.48 -13.83 -2.01
C LEU A 140 10.97 -13.53 -2.01
N GLU A 141 10.50 -12.80 -3.01
CA GLU A 141 9.12 -12.28 -3.10
C GLU A 141 8.22 -13.14 -3.98
N VAL A 142 8.73 -14.25 -4.53
CA VAL A 142 7.93 -15.20 -5.31
C VAL A 142 6.60 -15.58 -4.63
N PRO A 143 6.55 -15.86 -3.30
CA PRO A 143 5.27 -16.15 -2.65
C PRO A 143 4.33 -14.93 -2.59
N CYS A 144 4.89 -13.72 -2.55
CA CYS A 144 4.13 -12.47 -2.55
C CYS A 144 3.52 -12.15 -3.91
N CYS A 145 4.17 -12.57 -5.00
CA CYS A 145 3.73 -12.24 -6.36
C CYS A 145 2.92 -13.34 -7.03
N ASN A 146 2.88 -14.54 -6.46
CA ASN A 146 2.02 -15.62 -6.92
C ASN A 146 0.55 -15.48 -6.44
N VAL A 147 0.09 -14.23 -6.28
CA VAL A 147 -1.27 -13.89 -5.90
C VAL A 147 -1.80 -12.84 -6.87
N SER A 148 -3.12 -12.71 -6.95
CA SER A 148 -3.73 -11.68 -7.80
C SER A 148 -3.35 -10.28 -7.30
N PRO A 149 -2.93 -9.35 -8.18
CA PRO A 149 -2.75 -7.94 -7.81
C PRO A 149 -4.08 -7.22 -7.55
N TRP A 150 -5.21 -7.91 -7.76
CA TRP A 150 -6.52 -7.41 -7.37
C TRP A 150 -6.81 -7.72 -5.91
N PHE A 151 -7.18 -6.69 -5.14
CA PHE A 151 -7.76 -6.90 -3.84
C PHE A 151 -9.25 -7.23 -3.95
N HIS A 152 -9.75 -8.06 -3.04
CA HIS A 152 -11.18 -8.35 -2.89
C HIS A 152 -11.53 -8.55 -1.43
N ARG A 153 -12.44 -7.70 -0.92
CA ARG A 153 -13.10 -7.84 0.36
C ARG A 153 -14.55 -8.20 0.18
N ASN A 154 -14.99 -9.22 0.91
CA ASN A 154 -16.37 -9.67 0.93
C ASN A 154 -16.87 -9.69 2.39
N TYR A 155 -17.88 -8.87 2.68
CA TYR A 155 -18.52 -8.75 3.99
C TYR A 155 -19.79 -9.62 4.12
N GLY A 156 -20.01 -10.54 3.18
CA GLY A 156 -21.15 -11.45 3.15
C GLY A 156 -22.47 -10.70 2.90
N SER A 157 -23.44 -10.90 3.79
CA SER A 157 -24.74 -10.21 3.77
C SER A 157 -24.71 -8.83 4.43
N THR A 158 -23.62 -8.45 5.10
CA THR A 158 -23.51 -7.15 5.76
C THR A 158 -23.23 -6.09 4.72
N THR A 159 -24.18 -5.17 4.54
CA THR A 159 -24.02 -4.03 3.64
C THR A 159 -23.72 -2.75 4.41
N THR A 160 -23.10 -1.79 3.75
CA THR A 160 -22.84 -0.46 4.29
C THR A 160 -22.96 0.60 3.20
N THR A 161 -23.09 1.86 3.62
CA THR A 161 -22.97 3.05 2.76
C THR A 161 -21.76 3.91 3.17
N ASP A 162 -20.80 3.32 3.89
CA ASP A 162 -19.57 3.99 4.27
C ASP A 162 -18.84 4.57 3.05
N TYR A 163 -18.14 5.68 3.23
CA TYR A 163 -17.14 6.09 2.25
C TYR A 163 -16.00 5.08 2.21
N ILE A 164 -15.33 4.99 1.06
CA ILE A 164 -14.04 4.31 0.94
C ILE A 164 -12.95 5.37 0.97
N GLU A 165 -11.86 5.11 1.68
CA GLU A 165 -10.70 5.98 1.75
C GLU A 165 -9.48 5.25 1.23
N LEU A 166 -8.75 5.88 0.31
CA LEU A 166 -7.42 5.46 -0.11
C LEU A 166 -6.41 6.40 0.53
N ARG A 167 -5.44 5.85 1.26
CA ARG A 167 -4.38 6.60 1.93
C ARG A 167 -3.04 6.13 1.41
N VAL A 168 -2.23 7.03 0.87
CA VAL A 168 -0.81 6.79 0.61
C VAL A 168 -0.09 7.15 1.91
N CYS A 169 0.55 6.17 2.53
CA CYS A 169 1.19 6.28 3.84
C CYS A 169 2.66 5.89 3.73
N GLY A 170 3.45 6.40 4.67
CA GLY A 170 4.80 5.91 4.94
C GLY A 170 5.23 6.39 6.31
N ASP A 171 6.06 5.61 6.97
CA ASP A 171 6.33 5.78 8.38
C ASP A 171 7.59 6.64 8.64
N GLU A 172 8.37 6.91 7.60
CA GLU A 172 9.38 7.97 7.58
C GLU A 172 9.04 9.16 6.66
N GLY A 173 9.96 10.14 6.67
CA GLY A 173 9.89 11.34 5.84
C GLY A 173 10.01 11.02 4.34
N THR A 174 9.29 11.79 3.52
CA THR A 174 9.18 11.60 2.07
C THR A 174 10.49 11.69 1.27
N SER A 175 11.57 12.20 1.87
CA SER A 175 12.90 12.18 1.25
C SER A 175 13.60 10.83 1.42
N ASN A 176 13.22 10.03 2.42
CA ASN A 176 13.75 8.71 2.68
C ASN A 176 12.85 7.61 2.10
N GLU A 177 11.53 7.73 2.28
CA GLU A 177 10.57 6.70 1.87
C GLU A 177 9.35 7.34 1.21
N ASP A 178 8.99 6.91 0.02
CA ASP A 178 7.68 7.22 -0.53
C ASP A 178 7.24 6.13 -1.52
N ASN A 179 5.94 6.06 -1.76
CA ASN A 179 5.34 5.06 -2.63
C ASN A 179 4.28 5.70 -3.54
N PRO A 180 4.71 6.61 -4.44
CA PRO A 180 3.79 7.39 -5.24
C PRO A 180 2.93 6.52 -6.18
N VAL A 181 1.66 6.91 -6.31
CA VAL A 181 0.63 6.17 -7.06
C VAL A 181 0.43 6.79 -8.44
N SER A 182 0.27 5.94 -9.45
CA SER A 182 -0.09 6.34 -10.83
C SER A 182 -1.55 6.03 -11.17
N TYR A 183 -2.09 4.95 -10.61
CA TYR A 183 -3.38 4.42 -10.98
C TYR A 183 -4.04 3.72 -9.80
N TYR A 184 -5.35 3.84 -9.71
CA TYR A 184 -6.19 3.01 -8.86
C TYR A 184 -7.56 2.85 -9.51
N GLU A 185 -8.19 1.70 -9.28
CA GLU A 185 -9.60 1.48 -9.55
C GLU A 185 -10.23 0.74 -8.38
N ILE A 186 -11.44 1.14 -8.02
CA ILE A 186 -12.19 0.60 -6.88
C ILE A 186 -13.63 0.39 -7.32
N TYR A 187 -14.12 -0.82 -7.13
CA TYR A 187 -15.47 -1.26 -7.44
C TYR A 187 -16.16 -1.73 -6.18
N VAL A 188 -17.47 -1.49 -6.11
CA VAL A 188 -18.33 -1.95 -5.02
C VAL A 188 -19.50 -2.75 -5.57
N LYS A 189 -19.98 -3.71 -4.79
CA LYS A 189 -21.17 -4.52 -5.08
C LYS A 189 -21.99 -4.72 -3.82
#